data_AF-A0A2E9IMP5-F1
#
_entry.id   AF-A0A2E9IMP5-F1
#
_cell.length_a   1.000
_cell.length_b   1.000
_cell.length_c   1.000
_cell.angle_alpha   90.00
_cell.angle_beta   90.00
_cell.angle_gamma   90.00
#
_symmetry.space_group_name_H-M   'P 1'
#
loop_
_entity.id
_entity.type
_entity.pdbx_description
1 polymer ?
#
loop_
_entity_poly.entity_id
_entity_poly.type
_entity_poly.pdbx_seq_one_letter_code
_entity_poly.pdbx_strand_id
1 'polypeptide(L)'
;MHGVTPDYAGIKKNEIQFGRFISDYDVDSKSPVIVVGAHVVRSLFRDQPNVVGQQVRVRGQVYTIIGQIKPVEEATAPGGRKRRFNYEERINYIPATTAMARYKGDDEVNRIEILAYEVGEMPDLMEQIENTLTQTHRGIFDFEIRTQNEQLEELKKLENSFTYSLGGIAGISLLVGGIGIMNVMLASVSERIREIGVRKAIGARSHDIFIQFLAEAVVISVLGGLLGLVASVGLLSLARDFIPEGQNISNMPVTAMLYGFLFSSMIGLASGIYPALRASRLDPIDALRYE
;
A
#
# COMPACT_ATOMS: atom_id res chain seq x y z
N MET A 1 11.08 15.27 -16.66
CA MET A 1 12.05 16.37 -16.48
C MET A 1 11.31 17.52 -15.86
N HIS A 2 11.91 18.15 -14.87
CA HIS A 2 11.31 19.26 -14.13
C HIS A 2 12.17 20.51 -14.33
N GLY A 3 11.53 21.61 -14.71
CA GLY A 3 12.14 22.94 -14.68
C GLY A 3 12.16 23.43 -13.25
N VAL A 4 13.33 23.76 -12.71
CA VAL A 4 13.49 24.17 -11.31
C VAL A 4 14.42 25.37 -11.16
N THR A 5 14.27 26.07 -10.04
CA THR A 5 15.19 27.11 -9.57
C THR A 5 16.31 26.48 -8.71
N PRO A 6 17.41 27.21 -8.45
CA PRO A 6 18.53 26.70 -7.63
C PRO A 6 18.12 26.25 -6.23
N ASP A 7 17.20 27.00 -5.59
CA ASP A 7 16.71 26.73 -4.23
C ASP A 7 16.03 25.37 -4.08
N TYR A 8 15.57 24.79 -5.19
CA TYR A 8 14.90 23.49 -5.22
C TYR A 8 15.77 22.36 -4.64
N ALA A 9 17.10 22.47 -4.74
CA ALA A 9 18.03 21.52 -4.13
C ALA A 9 17.88 21.46 -2.60
N GLY A 10 17.71 22.62 -1.95
CA GLY A 10 17.54 22.71 -0.50
C GLY A 10 16.21 22.13 -0.03
N ILE A 11 15.16 22.27 -0.84
CA ILE A 11 13.81 21.77 -0.53
C ILE A 11 13.76 20.23 -0.57
N LYS A 12 14.34 19.60 -1.61
CA LYS A 12 14.31 18.13 -1.76
C LYS A 12 15.44 17.40 -1.03
N LYS A 13 16.43 18.12 -0.47
CA LYS A 13 17.64 17.54 0.15
C LYS A 13 18.33 16.51 -0.75
N ASN A 14 18.26 16.69 -2.06
CA ASN A 14 18.91 15.80 -3.01
C ASN A 14 20.43 16.01 -2.94
N GLU A 15 21.17 15.00 -2.48
CA GLU A 15 22.63 15.05 -2.43
C GLU A 15 23.21 14.87 -3.85
N ILE A 16 24.05 15.79 -4.29
CA ILE A 16 24.75 15.68 -5.57
C ILE A 16 26.01 14.84 -5.38
N GLN A 17 26.13 13.76 -6.15
CA GLN A 17 27.29 12.87 -6.10
C GLN A 17 28.47 13.42 -6.90
N PHE A 18 28.19 13.95 -8.10
CA PHE A 18 29.20 14.53 -8.98
C PHE A 18 28.69 15.81 -9.63
N GLY A 19 29.59 16.78 -9.82
CA GLY A 19 29.29 18.05 -10.46
C GLY A 19 28.61 19.05 -9.51
N ARG A 20 27.62 19.79 -10.04
CA ARG A 20 26.88 20.82 -9.30
C ARG A 20 25.40 20.79 -9.64
N PHE A 21 24.58 21.41 -8.78
CA PHE A 21 23.19 21.68 -9.11
C PHE A 21 23.06 22.92 -10.04
N ILE A 22 21.83 23.21 -10.45
CA ILE A 22 21.46 24.38 -11.24
C ILE A 22 21.78 25.65 -10.42
N SER A 23 22.35 26.65 -11.07
CA SER A 23 22.71 27.96 -10.49
C SER A 23 21.87 29.08 -11.10
N ASP A 24 21.84 30.26 -10.47
CA ASP A 24 21.10 31.43 -10.98
C ASP A 24 21.54 31.78 -12.39
N TYR A 25 22.85 31.69 -12.67
CA TYR A 25 23.40 31.93 -14.00
C TYR A 25 22.80 31.00 -15.07
N ASP A 26 22.57 29.72 -14.75
CA ASP A 26 21.98 28.77 -15.72
C ASP A 26 20.51 29.10 -16.01
N VAL A 27 19.80 29.65 -15.02
CA VAL A 27 18.41 30.12 -15.15
C VAL A 27 18.37 31.40 -15.98
N ASP A 28 19.20 32.39 -15.68
CA ASP A 28 19.23 33.68 -16.39
C ASP A 28 19.65 33.51 -17.86
N SER A 29 20.65 32.66 -18.11
CA SER A 29 21.16 32.39 -19.46
C SER A 29 20.33 31.38 -20.27
N LYS A 30 19.27 30.79 -19.69
CA LYS A 30 18.48 29.72 -20.31
C LYS A 30 19.36 28.57 -20.84
N SER A 31 20.37 28.21 -20.06
CA SER A 31 21.43 27.29 -20.46
C SER A 31 20.88 25.87 -20.73
N PRO A 32 21.31 25.19 -21.81
CA PRO A 32 20.94 23.81 -22.12
C PRO A 32 21.68 22.81 -21.21
N VAL A 33 21.44 22.89 -19.91
CA VAL A 33 22.07 22.02 -18.91
C VAL A 33 21.04 21.13 -18.23
N ILE A 34 21.48 19.96 -17.76
CA ILE A 34 20.64 18.99 -17.08
C ILE A 34 21.38 18.38 -15.88
N VAL A 35 20.64 18.19 -14.78
CA VAL A 35 21.05 17.38 -13.64
C VAL A 35 20.29 16.05 -13.73
N VAL A 36 21.04 14.94 -13.75
CA VAL A 36 20.48 13.61 -14.03
C VAL A 36 20.33 12.78 -12.76
N GLY A 37 19.24 12.02 -12.71
CA GLY A 37 19.01 11.00 -11.68
C GLY A 37 19.79 9.71 -11.98
N ALA A 38 20.03 8.90 -10.94
CA ALA A 38 20.81 7.67 -11.03
C ALA A 38 20.29 6.66 -12.06
N HIS A 39 18.98 6.65 -12.35
CA HIS A 39 18.41 5.75 -13.35
C HIS A 39 18.95 6.03 -14.76
N VAL A 40 19.06 7.31 -15.15
CA VAL A 40 19.53 7.69 -16.49
C VAL A 40 21.00 7.30 -16.67
N VAL A 41 21.81 7.51 -15.62
CA VAL A 41 23.22 7.11 -15.59
C VAL A 41 23.35 5.60 -15.81
N ARG A 42 22.66 4.77 -15.03
CA ARG A 42 22.70 3.31 -15.17
C ARG A 42 22.18 2.82 -16.53
N SER A 43 21.16 3.47 -17.09
CA SER A 43 20.50 3.02 -18.30
C SER A 43 21.27 3.36 -19.58
N LEU A 44 21.80 4.59 -19.65
CA LEU A 44 22.44 5.12 -20.86
C LEU A 44 23.96 5.02 -20.83
N PHE A 45 24.58 5.09 -19.65
CA PHE A 45 26.03 5.22 -19.50
C PHE A 45 26.66 4.03 -18.79
N ARG A 46 25.97 2.87 -18.81
CA ARG A 46 26.41 1.52 -18.38
C ARG A 46 27.93 1.44 -18.19
N ASP A 47 28.43 1.70 -16.97
CA ASP A 47 29.85 1.59 -16.54
C ASP A 47 30.64 2.89 -16.33
N GLN A 48 30.08 4.09 -16.53
CA GLN A 48 30.77 5.34 -16.18
C GLN A 48 30.31 5.87 -14.81
N PRO A 49 31.22 5.99 -13.81
CA PRO A 49 30.85 6.45 -12.48
C PRO A 49 30.47 7.94 -12.47
N ASN A 50 31.09 8.74 -13.34
CA ASN A 50 30.84 10.17 -13.47
C ASN A 50 30.53 10.52 -14.93
N VAL A 51 29.34 11.07 -15.18
CA VAL A 51 28.85 11.47 -16.51
C VAL A 51 28.80 12.99 -16.71
N VAL A 52 29.34 13.77 -15.77
CA VAL A 52 29.37 15.24 -15.87
C VAL A 52 30.21 15.65 -17.08
N GLY A 53 29.71 16.64 -17.83
CA GLY A 53 30.30 17.13 -19.08
C GLY A 53 29.80 16.42 -20.35
N GLN A 54 29.16 15.25 -20.21
CA GLN A 54 28.58 14.54 -21.36
C GLN A 54 27.27 15.16 -21.80
N GLN A 55 26.85 14.83 -23.02
CA GLN A 55 25.61 15.33 -23.59
C GLN A 55 24.55 14.23 -23.63
N VAL A 56 23.31 14.60 -23.33
CA VAL A 56 22.15 13.72 -23.46
C VAL A 56 21.10 14.40 -24.33
N ARG A 57 20.48 13.61 -25.22
CA ARG A 57 19.40 14.09 -26.06
C ARG A 57 18.05 13.76 -25.42
N VAL A 58 17.23 14.79 -25.26
CA VAL A 58 15.88 14.70 -24.72
C VAL A 58 14.93 15.35 -25.69
N ARG A 59 13.93 14.60 -26.19
CA ARG A 59 12.88 15.13 -27.09
C ARG A 59 13.44 15.97 -28.25
N GLY A 60 14.55 15.51 -28.84
CA GLY A 60 15.24 16.19 -29.96
C GLY A 60 16.22 17.29 -29.55
N GLN A 61 16.24 17.72 -28.29
CA GLN A 61 17.14 18.76 -27.77
C GLN A 61 18.35 18.17 -27.06
N VAL A 62 19.50 18.81 -27.19
CA VAL A 62 20.75 18.38 -26.55
C VAL A 62 20.98 19.18 -25.27
N TYR A 63 21.30 18.47 -24.18
CA TYR A 63 21.63 19.04 -22.88
C TYR A 63 22.99 18.54 -22.41
N THR A 64 23.79 19.42 -21.82
CA THR A 64 25.04 19.05 -21.15
C THR A 64 24.75 18.68 -19.70
N ILE A 65 25.24 17.52 -19.27
CA ILE A 65 25.09 17.03 -17.90
C ILE A 65 26.04 17.83 -17.00
N ILE A 66 25.50 18.57 -16.04
CA ILE A 66 26.30 19.37 -15.09
C ILE A 66 26.32 18.78 -13.67
N GLY A 67 25.43 17.83 -13.39
CA GLY A 67 25.31 17.21 -12.08
C GLY A 67 24.68 15.83 -12.15
N GLN A 68 25.09 14.97 -11.23
CA GLN A 68 24.54 13.63 -11.02
C GLN A 68 24.08 13.51 -9.58
N ILE A 69 22.80 13.18 -9.40
CA ILE A 69 22.21 12.97 -8.08
C ILE A 69 22.72 11.64 -7.52
N LYS A 70 23.04 11.63 -6.23
CA LYS A 70 23.44 10.42 -5.51
C LYS A 70 22.32 9.39 -5.58
N PRO A 71 22.62 8.13 -5.95
CA PRO A 71 21.63 7.07 -5.90
C PRO A 71 21.10 6.97 -4.48
N VAL A 72 19.78 6.81 -4.35
CA VAL A 72 19.18 6.59 -3.04
C VAL A 72 19.64 5.21 -2.60
N GLU A 73 20.39 5.12 -1.51
CA GLU A 73 20.77 3.83 -0.95
C GLU A 73 19.49 3.05 -0.66
N GLU A 74 19.27 1.99 -1.45
CA GLU A 74 18.15 1.11 -1.23
C GLU A 74 18.30 0.51 0.17
N ALA A 75 17.41 0.88 1.10
CA ALA A 75 17.21 0.09 2.30
C ALA A 75 16.96 -1.34 1.81
N THR A 76 17.94 -2.22 2.07
CA THR A 76 17.88 -3.61 1.62
C THR A 76 16.69 -4.22 2.31
N ALA A 77 15.60 -4.43 1.57
CA ALA A 77 14.45 -5.13 2.12
C ALA A 77 14.93 -6.52 2.59
N PRO A 78 14.44 -7.03 3.74
CA PRO A 78 14.72 -8.41 4.14
C PRO A 78 14.30 -9.34 3.00
N GLY A 79 15.28 -9.96 2.31
CA GLY A 79 15.06 -10.74 1.09
C GLY A 79 15.97 -10.41 -0.11
N GLY A 80 16.86 -9.41 -0.01
CA GLY A 80 18.02 -9.27 -0.90
C GLY A 80 17.73 -8.87 -2.36
N ARG A 81 16.51 -8.43 -2.71
CA ARG A 81 16.21 -7.88 -4.04
C ARG A 81 16.23 -6.36 -4.04
N LYS A 82 16.99 -5.82 -4.99
CA LYS A 82 17.15 -4.38 -5.20
C LYS A 82 15.86 -3.74 -5.70
N ARG A 83 15.46 -2.60 -5.14
CA ARG A 83 14.28 -1.82 -5.56
C ARG A 83 14.56 -1.16 -6.91
N ARG A 84 14.33 -1.90 -8.00
CA ARG A 84 14.61 -1.45 -9.37
C ARG A 84 13.85 -0.19 -9.82
N PHE A 85 12.78 0.18 -9.12
CA PHE A 85 11.91 1.31 -9.45
C PHE A 85 11.83 2.31 -8.30
N ASN A 86 12.93 3.04 -8.08
CA ASN A 86 12.82 4.26 -7.29
C ASN A 86 12.40 5.41 -8.22
N TYR A 87 11.18 5.92 -8.03
CA TYR A 87 10.65 7.03 -8.83
C TYR A 87 11.54 8.27 -8.72
N GLU A 88 12.13 8.49 -7.54
CA GLU A 88 13.03 9.61 -7.27
C GLU A 88 14.29 9.57 -8.13
N GLU A 89 14.85 8.38 -8.39
CA GLU A 89 16.04 8.21 -9.23
C GLU A 89 15.79 8.46 -10.73
N ARG A 90 14.51 8.52 -11.15
CA ARG A 90 14.10 8.82 -12.53
C ARG A 90 13.85 10.30 -12.76
N ILE A 91 13.85 11.11 -11.70
CA ILE A 91 13.67 12.55 -11.78
C ILE A 91 14.95 13.18 -12.35
N ASN A 92 14.78 14.11 -13.29
CA ASN A 92 15.87 14.87 -13.88
C ASN A 92 15.46 16.34 -13.92
N TYR A 93 16.42 17.23 -13.66
CA TYR A 93 16.18 18.66 -13.49
C TYR A 93 16.87 19.47 -14.58
N ILE A 94 16.18 20.50 -15.07
CA ILE A 94 16.70 21.52 -15.99
C ILE A 94 16.35 22.90 -15.42
N PRO A 95 17.03 23.99 -15.84
CA PRO A 95 16.65 25.34 -15.38
C PRO A 95 15.20 25.67 -15.75
N ALA A 96 14.45 26.29 -14.84
CA ALA A 96 13.02 26.60 -15.02
C ALA A 96 12.74 27.37 -16.31
N THR A 97 13.51 28.43 -16.56
CA THR A 97 13.44 29.26 -17.77
C THR A 97 13.77 28.49 -19.05
N THR A 98 14.66 27.50 -18.97
CA THR A 98 14.99 26.60 -20.10
C THR A 98 13.81 25.69 -20.41
N ALA A 99 13.11 25.21 -19.37
CA ALA A 99 11.90 24.42 -19.55
C ALA A 99 10.76 25.24 -20.18
N MET A 100 10.53 26.45 -19.66
CA MET A 100 9.54 27.40 -20.17
C MET A 100 9.80 27.74 -21.64
N ALA A 101 11.01 28.20 -21.97
CA ALA A 101 11.36 28.65 -23.31
C ALA A 101 11.35 27.53 -24.37
N ARG A 102 11.67 26.28 -24.00
CA ARG A 102 11.83 25.18 -24.97
C ARG A 102 10.66 24.23 -25.08
N TYR A 103 9.81 24.14 -24.06
CA TYR A 103 8.72 23.16 -24.03
C TYR A 103 7.33 23.76 -23.83
N LYS A 104 7.21 24.82 -23.02
CA LYS A 104 5.91 25.36 -22.64
C LYS A 104 5.49 26.53 -23.55
N GLY A 105 6.43 27.44 -23.83
CA GLY A 105 6.19 28.61 -24.67
C GLY A 105 5.44 29.75 -23.96
N ASP A 106 5.25 29.65 -22.65
CA ASP A 106 4.68 30.65 -21.75
C ASP A 106 5.55 30.77 -20.48
N ASP A 107 5.23 31.77 -19.66
CA ASP A 107 5.88 32.02 -18.37
C ASP A 107 5.07 31.44 -17.19
N GLU A 108 4.14 30.52 -17.45
CA GLU A 108 3.29 29.95 -16.40
C GLU A 108 4.01 28.86 -15.61
N VAL A 109 3.86 28.88 -14.29
CA VAL A 109 4.45 27.88 -13.38
C VAL A 109 3.38 26.87 -12.94
N ASN A 110 3.69 25.58 -13.01
CA ASN A 110 2.73 24.53 -12.61
C ASN A 110 2.63 24.34 -11.09
N ARG A 111 3.71 24.66 -10.35
CA ARG A 111 3.80 24.50 -8.89
C ARG A 111 4.94 25.37 -8.36
N ILE A 112 4.67 26.07 -7.26
CA ILE A 112 5.69 26.74 -6.44
C ILE A 112 5.85 25.91 -5.17
N GLU A 113 7.08 25.50 -4.85
CA GLU A 113 7.40 24.80 -3.60
C GLU A 113 8.09 25.77 -2.66
N ILE A 114 7.58 25.89 -1.43
CA ILE A 114 8.11 26.77 -0.40
C ILE A 114 8.42 25.91 0.82
N LEU A 115 9.61 26.09 1.39
CA LEU A 115 10.04 25.39 2.60
C LEU A 115 9.96 26.35 3.78
N ALA A 116 9.17 26.01 4.79
CA ALA A 116 9.22 26.71 6.08
C ALA A 116 10.40 26.21 6.92
N TYR A 117 11.00 27.13 7.66
CA TYR A 117 12.08 26.83 8.60
C TYR A 117 11.54 26.08 9.83
N GLU A 118 10.37 26.49 10.34
CA GLU A 118 9.71 25.86 11.48
C GLU A 118 8.25 25.49 11.18
N VAL A 119 7.79 24.40 11.80
CA VAL A 119 6.40 23.94 11.66
C VAL A 119 5.42 24.92 12.32
N GLY A 120 5.84 25.59 13.39
CA GLY A 120 5.01 26.56 14.11
C GLY A 120 4.65 27.80 13.30
N GLU A 121 5.49 28.17 12.32
CA GLU A 121 5.29 29.33 11.46
C GLU A 121 4.38 29.04 10.26
N MET A 122 3.95 27.78 10.07
CA MET A 122 3.18 27.38 8.90
C MET A 122 1.85 28.12 8.74
N PRO A 123 1.04 28.35 9.79
CA PRO A 123 -0.21 29.10 9.65
C PRO A 123 0.03 30.52 9.14
N ASP A 124 0.98 31.25 9.74
CA ASP A 124 1.31 32.62 9.37
C ASP A 124 1.91 32.68 7.95
N LEU A 125 2.75 31.70 7.59
CA LEU A 125 3.32 31.60 6.25
C LEU A 125 2.24 31.37 5.19
N MET A 126 1.27 30.49 5.45
CA MET A 126 0.17 30.23 4.53
C MET A 126 -0.67 31.48 4.30
N GLU A 127 -1.00 32.22 5.36
CA GLU A 127 -1.74 33.48 5.25
C GLU A 127 -0.95 34.54 4.45
N GLN A 128 0.37 34.64 4.69
CA GLN A 128 1.23 35.56 3.93
C GLN A 128 1.29 35.19 2.44
N ILE A 129 1.39 33.90 2.11
CA ILE A 129 1.38 33.41 0.72
C ILE A 129 0.05 33.75 0.06
N GLU A 130 -1.07 33.44 0.73
CA GLU A 130 -2.41 33.71 0.19
C GLU A 130 -2.62 35.20 -0.09
N ASN A 131 -2.27 36.06 0.87
CA ASN A 131 -2.36 37.51 0.71
C ASN A 131 -1.47 38.01 -0.44
N THR A 132 -0.23 37.52 -0.52
CA THR A 132 0.73 37.92 -1.56
C THR A 132 0.26 37.51 -2.95
N LEU A 133 -0.20 36.26 -3.12
CA LEU A 133 -0.70 35.76 -4.40
C LEU A 133 -2.00 36.46 -4.80
N THR A 134 -2.93 36.66 -3.86
CA THR A 134 -4.18 37.40 -4.12
C THR A 134 -3.89 38.82 -4.60
N GLN A 135 -2.94 39.52 -3.98
CA GLN A 135 -2.54 40.87 -4.43
C GLN A 135 -1.86 40.84 -5.80
N THR A 136 -0.93 39.91 -6.01
CA THR A 136 -0.20 39.77 -7.29
C THR A 136 -1.15 39.45 -8.44
N HIS A 137 -2.17 38.62 -8.19
CA HIS A 137 -3.16 38.17 -9.16
C HIS A 137 -4.40 39.09 -9.20
N ARG A 138 -4.32 40.28 -8.60
CA ARG A 138 -5.37 41.32 -8.65
C ARG A 138 -6.73 40.85 -8.13
N GLY A 139 -6.73 39.99 -7.11
CA GLY A 139 -7.93 39.44 -6.47
C GLY A 139 -8.54 38.22 -7.18
N ILE A 140 -7.86 37.67 -8.20
CA ILE A 140 -8.28 36.43 -8.85
C ILE A 140 -7.72 35.24 -8.05
N PHE A 141 -8.62 34.34 -7.61
CA PHE A 141 -8.26 33.10 -6.94
C PHE A 141 -8.08 31.96 -7.95
N ASP A 142 -6.89 31.87 -8.53
CA ASP A 142 -6.49 30.86 -9.52
C ASP A 142 -5.37 29.93 -9.00
N PHE A 143 -5.09 29.98 -7.70
CA PHE A 143 -4.06 29.18 -7.03
C PHE A 143 -4.66 28.34 -5.90
N GLU A 144 -3.96 27.27 -5.56
CA GLU A 144 -4.31 26.41 -4.43
C GLU A 144 -3.06 26.21 -3.57
N ILE A 145 -3.18 26.51 -2.28
CA ILE A 145 -2.11 26.29 -1.30
C ILE A 145 -2.37 24.94 -0.65
N ARG A 146 -1.41 24.02 -0.76
CA ARG A 146 -1.47 22.71 -0.09
C ARG A 146 -0.22 22.48 0.72
N THR A 147 -0.41 22.00 1.94
CA THR A 147 0.70 21.55 2.78
C THR A 147 1.02 20.08 2.49
N GLN A 148 2.26 19.67 2.80
CA GLN A 148 2.64 18.27 2.70
C GLN A 148 1.84 17.40 3.69
N ASN A 149 1.42 17.96 4.83
CA ASN A 149 0.63 17.27 5.84
C ASN A 149 -0.79 16.96 5.34
N GLU A 150 -1.47 17.92 4.71
CA GLU A 150 -2.79 17.71 4.10
C GLU A 150 -2.74 16.62 3.03
N GLN A 151 -1.72 16.63 2.15
CA GLN A 151 -1.53 15.57 1.15
C GLN A 151 -1.34 14.19 1.81
N LEU A 152 -0.57 14.11 2.89
CA LEU A 152 -0.39 12.88 3.65
C LEU A 152 -1.69 12.43 4.32
N GLU A 153 -2.50 13.36 4.83
CA GLU A 153 -3.80 13.06 5.41
C GLU A 153 -4.81 12.57 4.36
N GLU A 154 -4.84 13.18 3.17
CA GLU A 154 -5.67 12.71 2.05
C GLU A 154 -5.29 11.29 1.63
N LEU A 155 -3.99 11.00 1.49
CA LEU A 155 -3.50 9.65 1.19
C LEU A 155 -3.89 8.66 2.30
N LYS A 156 -3.76 9.04 3.58
CA LYS A 156 -4.20 8.21 4.71
C LYS A 156 -5.71 7.98 4.71
N LYS A 157 -6.51 8.98 4.33
CA LYS A 157 -7.97 8.83 4.21
C LYS A 157 -8.33 7.84 3.10
N LEU A 158 -7.66 7.91 1.95
CA LEU A 158 -7.84 6.94 0.87
C LEU A 158 -7.42 5.53 1.29
N GLU A 159 -6.26 5.39 1.93
CA GLU A 159 -5.77 4.10 2.45
C GLU A 159 -6.75 3.50 3.47
N ASN A 160 -7.23 4.31 4.41
CA ASN A 160 -8.22 3.88 5.40
C ASN A 160 -9.54 3.49 4.75
N SER A 161 -10.00 4.23 3.74
CA SER A 161 -11.22 3.90 3.00
C SER A 161 -11.10 2.53 2.33
N PHE A 162 -9.99 2.26 1.62
CA PHE A 162 -9.73 0.93 1.05
C PHE A 162 -9.63 -0.14 2.13
N THR A 163 -8.97 0.15 3.24
CA THR A 163 -8.82 -0.79 4.36
C THR A 163 -10.19 -1.18 4.94
N TYR A 164 -11.08 -0.21 5.15
CA TYR A 164 -12.43 -0.49 5.65
C TYR A 164 -13.30 -1.21 4.63
N SER A 165 -13.24 -0.85 3.35
CA SER A 165 -13.99 -1.55 2.30
C SER A 165 -13.54 -3.00 2.16
N LEU A 166 -12.23 -3.26 2.09
CA LEU A 166 -11.67 -4.61 2.01
C LEU A 166 -11.93 -5.40 3.30
N GLY A 167 -11.79 -4.77 4.46
CA GLY A 167 -12.13 -5.37 5.74
C GLY A 167 -13.60 -5.75 5.85
N GLY A 168 -14.51 -4.91 5.32
CA GLY A 168 -15.93 -5.19 5.25
C GLY A 168 -16.26 -6.38 4.35
N ILE A 169 -15.66 -6.43 3.15
CA ILE A 169 -15.81 -7.57 2.23
C ILE A 169 -15.27 -8.85 2.86
N ALA A 170 -14.12 -8.80 3.52
CA ALA A 170 -13.55 -9.93 4.24
C ALA A 170 -14.46 -10.39 5.40
N GLY A 171 -15.00 -9.44 6.18
CA GLY A 171 -15.94 -9.73 7.26
C GLY A 171 -17.23 -10.41 6.78
N ILE A 172 -17.84 -9.89 5.71
CA ILE A 172 -19.02 -10.52 5.07
C ILE A 172 -18.67 -11.93 4.57
N SER A 173 -17.51 -12.09 3.92
CA SER A 173 -17.06 -13.40 3.41
C SER A 173 -16.89 -14.42 4.53
N LEU A 174 -16.34 -14.00 5.68
CA LEU A 174 -16.21 -14.85 6.86
C LEU A 174 -17.57 -15.21 7.47
N LEU A 175 -18.52 -14.27 7.54
CA LEU A 175 -19.88 -14.56 8.01
C LEU A 175 -20.59 -15.56 7.10
N VAL A 176 -20.52 -15.38 5.79
CA VAL A 176 -21.09 -16.32 4.80
C VAL A 176 -20.43 -17.69 4.92
N GLY A 177 -19.10 -17.73 5.09
CA GLY A 177 -18.36 -18.96 5.35
C GLY A 177 -18.81 -19.66 6.64
N GLY A 178 -19.02 -18.90 7.72
CA GLY A 178 -19.54 -19.40 8.99
C GLY A 178 -20.95 -19.97 8.87
N ILE A 179 -21.85 -19.31 8.15
CA ILE A 179 -23.18 -19.84 7.83
C ILE A 179 -23.06 -21.16 7.05
N GLY A 180 -22.11 -21.24 6.11
CA GLY A 180 -21.80 -22.47 5.38
C GLY A 180 -21.42 -23.62 6.31
N ILE A 181 -20.48 -23.38 7.25
CA ILE A 181 -20.07 -24.38 8.26
C ILE A 181 -21.29 -24.81 9.09
N MET A 182 -22.10 -23.85 9.56
CA MET A 182 -23.31 -24.15 10.33
C MET A 182 -24.26 -25.06 9.57
N ASN A 183 -24.51 -24.79 8.28
CA ASN A 183 -25.42 -25.58 7.47
C ASN A 183 -24.91 -27.00 7.23
N VAL A 184 -23.63 -27.16 6.91
CA VAL A 184 -23.00 -28.48 6.76
C VAL A 184 -23.07 -29.27 8.07
N MET A 185 -22.81 -28.62 9.20
CA MET A 185 -22.91 -29.26 10.52
C MET A 185 -24.36 -29.64 10.87
N LEU A 186 -25.35 -28.81 10.55
CA LEU A 186 -26.76 -29.15 10.75
C LEU A 186 -27.18 -30.36 9.90
N ALA A 187 -26.76 -30.41 8.65
CA ALA A 187 -27.01 -31.56 7.77
C ALA A 187 -26.36 -32.84 8.33
N SER A 188 -25.09 -32.75 8.76
CA SER A 188 -24.36 -33.87 9.40
C SER A 188 -25.06 -34.38 10.68
N VAL A 189 -25.58 -33.46 11.50
CA VAL A 189 -26.37 -33.84 12.69
C VAL A 189 -27.64 -34.58 12.29
N SER A 190 -28.32 -34.13 11.23
CA SER A 190 -29.52 -34.78 10.68
C SER A 190 -29.24 -36.17 10.12
N GLU A 191 -28.14 -36.36 9.41
CA GLU A 191 -27.73 -37.68 8.89
C GLU A 191 -27.35 -38.65 10.02
N ARG A 192 -26.76 -38.14 11.11
CA ARG A 192 -26.28 -38.95 12.24
C ARG A 192 -27.28 -39.03 13.41
N ILE A 193 -28.56 -38.66 13.23
CA ILE A 193 -29.56 -38.62 14.32
C ILE A 193 -29.61 -39.96 15.07
N ARG A 194 -29.72 -41.08 14.34
CA ARG A 194 -29.84 -42.41 14.94
C ARG A 194 -28.60 -42.80 15.75
N GLU A 195 -27.41 -42.47 15.27
CA GLU A 195 -26.16 -42.74 16.00
C GLU A 195 -26.10 -41.96 17.32
N ILE A 196 -26.51 -40.68 17.31
CA ILE A 196 -26.57 -39.84 18.50
C ILE A 196 -27.58 -40.41 19.51
N GLY A 197 -28.74 -40.86 19.03
CA GLY A 197 -29.77 -41.51 19.84
C GLY A 197 -29.26 -42.76 20.54
N VAL A 198 -28.56 -43.64 19.81
CA VAL A 198 -27.95 -44.85 20.37
C VAL A 198 -26.93 -44.49 21.47
N ARG A 199 -26.04 -43.51 21.22
CA ARG A 199 -25.04 -43.07 22.21
C ARG A 199 -25.68 -42.54 23.50
N LYS A 200 -26.76 -41.78 23.38
CA LYS A 200 -27.51 -41.30 24.55
C LYS A 200 -28.24 -42.42 25.29
N ALA A 201 -28.81 -43.39 24.57
CA ALA A 201 -29.49 -44.53 25.18
C ALA A 201 -28.55 -45.42 26.00
N ILE A 202 -27.28 -45.54 25.60
CA ILE A 202 -26.23 -46.26 26.35
C ILE A 202 -25.55 -45.39 27.44
N GLY A 203 -26.01 -44.16 27.66
CA GLY A 203 -25.63 -43.34 28.81
C GLY A 203 -24.73 -42.12 28.53
N ALA A 204 -24.46 -41.76 27.27
CA ALA A 204 -23.72 -40.53 26.96
C ALA A 204 -24.49 -39.29 27.42
N ARG A 205 -23.82 -38.35 28.10
CA ARG A 205 -24.43 -37.10 28.56
C ARG A 205 -24.58 -36.14 27.39
N SER A 206 -25.55 -35.22 27.47
CA SER A 206 -25.72 -34.16 26.48
C SER A 206 -24.44 -33.33 26.28
N HIS A 207 -23.66 -33.16 27.35
CA HIS A 207 -22.38 -32.46 27.29
C HIS A 207 -21.32 -33.20 26.43
N ASP A 208 -21.30 -34.53 26.47
CA ASP A 208 -20.34 -35.34 25.70
C ASP A 208 -20.61 -35.18 24.20
N ILE A 209 -21.88 -35.22 23.80
CA ILE A 209 -22.32 -34.97 22.43
C ILE A 209 -22.00 -33.53 22.01
N PHE A 210 -22.25 -32.56 22.88
CA PHE A 210 -21.95 -31.15 22.60
C PHE A 210 -20.46 -30.94 22.33
N ILE A 211 -19.57 -31.46 23.18
CA ILE A 211 -18.11 -31.34 23.00
C ILE A 211 -17.68 -32.03 21.71
N GLN A 212 -18.22 -33.21 21.39
CA GLN A 212 -17.85 -33.93 20.16
C GLN A 212 -18.12 -33.09 18.91
N PHE A 213 -19.34 -32.56 18.77
CA PHE A 213 -19.71 -31.76 17.60
C PHE A 213 -19.01 -30.39 17.58
N LEU A 214 -18.79 -29.79 18.75
CA LEU A 214 -18.04 -28.54 18.84
C LEU A 214 -16.57 -28.75 18.43
N ALA A 215 -15.96 -29.87 18.83
CA ALA A 215 -14.61 -30.23 18.42
C ALA A 215 -14.52 -30.48 16.91
N GLU A 216 -15.50 -31.15 16.31
CA GLU A 216 -15.58 -31.33 14.84
C GLU A 216 -15.63 -29.97 14.11
N ALA A 217 -16.45 -29.03 14.59
CA ALA A 217 -16.52 -27.68 14.05
C ALA A 217 -15.20 -26.90 14.20
N VAL A 218 -14.54 -27.00 15.36
CA VAL A 218 -13.24 -26.36 15.61
C VAL A 218 -12.16 -26.92 14.68
N VAL A 219 -12.11 -28.24 14.50
CA VAL A 219 -11.15 -28.89 13.60
C VAL A 219 -11.35 -28.41 12.17
N ILE A 220 -12.59 -28.37 11.68
CA ILE A 220 -12.91 -27.85 10.34
C ILE A 220 -12.46 -26.38 10.20
N SER A 221 -12.71 -25.58 11.22
CA SER A 221 -12.40 -24.14 11.22
C SER A 221 -10.90 -23.87 11.25
N VAL A 222 -10.14 -24.60 12.09
CA VAL A 222 -8.69 -24.50 12.20
C VAL A 222 -8.01 -24.97 10.91
N LEU A 223 -8.44 -26.12 10.36
CA LEU A 223 -7.91 -26.61 9.09
C LEU A 223 -8.23 -25.67 7.94
N GLY A 224 -9.46 -25.16 7.86
CA GLY A 224 -9.85 -24.15 6.87
C GLY A 224 -9.03 -22.86 7.00
N GLY A 225 -8.80 -22.39 8.22
CA GLY A 225 -7.96 -21.22 8.51
C GLY A 225 -6.51 -21.43 8.09
N LEU A 226 -5.92 -22.58 8.41
CA LEU A 226 -4.55 -22.93 7.99
C LEU A 226 -4.43 -23.04 6.47
N LEU A 227 -5.36 -23.73 5.81
CA LEU A 227 -5.38 -23.82 4.35
C LEU A 227 -5.58 -22.45 3.70
N GLY A 228 -6.42 -21.59 4.30
CA GLY A 228 -6.60 -20.21 3.87
C GLY A 228 -5.32 -19.38 3.99
N LEU A 229 -4.55 -19.55 5.06
CA LEU A 229 -3.23 -18.90 5.22
C LEU A 229 -2.22 -19.38 4.17
N VAL A 230 -2.16 -20.69 3.91
CA VAL A 230 -1.27 -21.24 2.89
C VAL A 230 -1.67 -20.74 1.50
N ALA A 231 -2.98 -20.75 1.20
CA ALA A 231 -3.52 -20.26 -0.07
C ALA A 231 -3.28 -18.75 -0.23
N SER A 232 -3.40 -17.95 0.82
CA SER A 232 -3.16 -16.51 0.75
C SER A 232 -1.70 -16.19 0.44
N VAL A 233 -0.76 -16.88 1.08
CA VAL A 233 0.68 -16.75 0.77
C VAL A 233 0.98 -17.23 -0.65
N GLY A 234 0.36 -18.33 -1.09
CA GLY A 234 0.49 -18.85 -2.45
C GLY A 234 -0.02 -17.86 -3.51
N LEU A 235 -1.23 -17.32 -3.33
CA LEU A 235 -1.80 -16.30 -4.21
C LEU A 235 -0.95 -15.04 -4.23
N LEU A 236 -0.42 -14.62 -3.08
CA LEU A 236 0.48 -13.49 -2.99
C LEU A 236 1.76 -13.73 -3.79
N SER A 237 2.28 -14.95 -3.79
CA SER A 237 3.47 -15.32 -4.56
C SER A 237 3.22 -15.26 -6.08
N LEU A 238 2.05 -15.69 -6.54
CA LEU A 238 1.66 -15.64 -7.95
C LEU A 238 1.36 -14.20 -8.40
N ALA A 239 0.72 -13.41 -7.55
CA ALA A 239 0.42 -12.01 -7.84
C ALA A 239 1.68 -11.14 -7.99
N ARG A 240 2.81 -11.53 -7.38
CA ARG A 240 4.11 -10.84 -7.52
C ARG A 240 4.53 -10.66 -8.97
N ASP A 241 4.26 -11.65 -9.81
CA ASP A 241 4.73 -11.65 -11.20
C ASP A 241 3.86 -10.77 -12.11
N PHE A 242 2.63 -10.47 -11.70
CA PHE A 242 1.70 -9.61 -12.43
C PHE A 242 1.73 -8.13 -12.00
N ILE A 243 2.34 -7.83 -10.85
CA ILE A 243 2.45 -6.47 -10.32
C ILE A 243 3.77 -5.85 -10.80
N PRO A 244 3.76 -4.61 -11.34
CA PRO A 244 4.99 -3.92 -11.74
C PRO A 244 6.01 -3.89 -10.60
N GLU A 245 7.24 -4.31 -10.91
CA GLU A 245 8.39 -4.27 -10.00
C GLU A 245 8.46 -2.90 -9.27
N GLY A 246 8.51 -2.89 -7.94
CA GLY A 246 8.66 -1.66 -7.14
C GLY A 246 7.47 -1.27 -6.27
N GLN A 247 6.27 -1.81 -6.49
CA GLN A 247 5.25 -1.79 -5.44
C GLN A 247 5.57 -2.91 -4.46
N ASN A 248 5.97 -2.55 -3.24
CA ASN A 248 6.19 -3.53 -2.19
C ASN A 248 4.87 -4.27 -1.97
N ILE A 249 4.82 -5.53 -2.37
CA ILE A 249 4.02 -6.49 -1.66
C ILE A 249 4.70 -6.61 -0.30
N SER A 250 4.30 -5.73 0.61
CA SER A 250 4.83 -5.69 1.96
C SER A 250 4.78 -7.11 2.50
N ASN A 251 5.87 -7.55 3.13
CA ASN A 251 5.88 -8.81 3.85
C ASN A 251 4.71 -8.75 4.84
N MET A 252 3.67 -9.54 4.58
CA MET A 252 2.47 -9.53 5.39
C MET A 252 2.90 -9.82 6.84
N PRO A 253 2.71 -8.88 7.77
CA PRO A 253 3.27 -9.04 9.10
C PRO A 253 2.65 -10.27 9.74
N VAL A 254 3.48 -11.10 10.38
CA VAL A 254 3.05 -12.35 11.02
C VAL A 254 1.92 -12.09 12.02
N THR A 255 1.92 -10.92 12.66
CA THR A 255 0.86 -10.46 13.56
C THR A 255 -0.50 -10.34 12.85
N ALA A 256 -0.55 -9.79 11.63
CA ALA A 256 -1.79 -9.68 10.86
C ALA A 256 -2.31 -11.06 10.42
N MET A 257 -1.42 -11.96 10.03
CA MET A 257 -1.78 -13.36 9.72
C MET A 257 -2.37 -14.06 10.96
N LEU A 258 -1.75 -13.87 12.13
CA LEU A 258 -2.23 -14.41 13.38
C LEU A 258 -3.61 -13.85 13.76
N TYR A 259 -3.82 -12.53 13.64
CA TYR A 259 -5.14 -11.94 13.89
C TYR A 259 -6.21 -12.47 12.94
N GLY A 260 -5.90 -12.59 11.64
CA GLY A 260 -6.82 -13.19 10.67
C GLY A 260 -7.21 -14.62 11.03
N PHE A 261 -6.22 -15.44 11.41
CA PHE A 261 -6.43 -16.84 11.81
C PHE A 261 -7.24 -16.98 13.11
N LEU A 262 -6.96 -16.15 14.11
CA LEU A 262 -7.72 -16.14 15.36
C LEU A 262 -9.16 -15.73 15.10
N PHE A 263 -9.37 -14.71 14.28
CA PHE A 263 -10.69 -14.22 13.94
C PHE A 263 -11.50 -15.25 13.13
N SER A 264 -10.89 -15.93 12.15
CA SER A 264 -11.55 -17.01 11.41
C SER A 264 -11.89 -18.20 12.32
N SER A 265 -10.99 -18.55 13.24
CA SER A 265 -11.21 -19.63 14.20
C SER A 265 -12.37 -19.30 15.15
N MET A 266 -12.45 -18.05 15.61
CA MET A 266 -13.55 -17.57 16.46
C MET A 266 -14.91 -17.64 15.75
N ILE A 267 -14.98 -17.22 14.49
CA ILE A 267 -16.21 -17.29 13.70
C ILE A 267 -16.62 -18.75 13.48
N GLY A 268 -15.67 -19.61 13.12
CA GLY A 268 -15.92 -21.03 12.92
C GLY A 268 -16.42 -21.74 14.19
N LEU A 269 -15.82 -21.41 15.35
CA LEU A 269 -16.31 -21.87 16.66
C LEU A 269 -17.75 -21.39 16.90
N ALA A 270 -18.03 -20.10 16.70
CA ALA A 270 -19.36 -19.53 16.89
C ALA A 270 -20.42 -20.21 16.01
N SER A 271 -20.09 -20.50 14.76
CA SER A 271 -20.95 -21.22 13.82
C SER A 271 -21.22 -22.67 14.22
N GLY A 272 -20.30 -23.32 14.95
CA GLY A 272 -20.45 -24.69 15.44
C GLY A 272 -21.29 -24.85 16.72
N ILE A 273 -21.47 -23.77 17.50
CA ILE A 273 -22.20 -23.82 18.78
C ILE A 273 -23.66 -24.22 18.57
N TYR A 274 -24.35 -23.61 17.61
CA TYR A 274 -25.78 -23.89 17.40
C TYR A 274 -26.06 -25.34 16.97
N PRO A 275 -25.36 -25.92 15.96
CA PRO A 275 -25.51 -27.32 15.61
C PRO A 275 -25.19 -28.27 16.77
N ALA A 276 -24.12 -28.01 17.54
CA ALA A 276 -23.75 -28.82 18.69
C ALA A 276 -24.80 -28.78 19.82
N LEU A 277 -25.40 -27.61 20.05
CA LEU A 277 -26.53 -27.47 20.98
C LEU A 277 -27.75 -28.26 20.49
N ARG A 278 -28.02 -28.25 19.18
CA ARG A 278 -29.14 -29.00 18.61
C ARG A 278 -28.92 -30.51 18.75
N ALA A 279 -27.73 -31.02 18.43
CA ALA A 279 -27.38 -32.43 18.58
C ALA A 279 -27.46 -32.90 20.04
N SER A 280 -26.91 -32.11 20.97
CA SER A 280 -26.92 -32.43 22.40
C SER A 280 -28.31 -32.38 23.04
N ARG A 281 -29.33 -31.81 22.39
CA ARG A 281 -30.71 -31.75 22.88
C ARG A 281 -31.66 -32.78 22.25
N LEU A 282 -31.19 -33.63 21.33
CA LEU A 282 -32.01 -34.71 20.76
C LEU A 282 -32.49 -35.70 21.82
N ASP A 283 -33.77 -36.06 21.81
CA ASP A 283 -34.32 -37.11 22.68
C ASP A 283 -33.94 -38.49 22.11
N PRO A 284 -33.35 -39.40 22.89
CA PRO A 284 -32.99 -40.74 22.43
C PRO A 284 -34.19 -41.55 21.91
N ILE A 285 -35.39 -41.34 22.44
CA ILE A 285 -36.60 -42.06 21.98
C ILE A 285 -36.99 -41.60 20.58
N ASP A 286 -37.03 -40.29 20.35
CA ASP A 286 -37.36 -39.71 19.03
C ASP A 286 -36.29 -40.02 17.99
N ALA A 287 -35.01 -40.00 18.39
CA ALA A 287 -33.88 -40.29 17.51
C ALA A 287 -33.85 -41.76 17.02
N LEU A 288 -34.37 -42.71 17.80
CA LEU A 288 -34.47 -44.13 17.41
C LEU A 288 -35.71 -44.44 16.56
N ARG A 289 -36.70 -43.55 16.57
CA ARG A 289 -37.92 -43.63 15.76
C ARG A 289 -37.79 -43.01 14.37
N TYR A 290 -36.70 -42.28 14.15
CA TYR A 290 -36.39 -41.64 12.87
C TYR A 290 -35.91 -42.69 11.87
N GLU A 291 -36.58 -42.80 10.72
CA GLU A 291 -36.12 -43.55 9.54
C GLU A 291 -35.18 -42.71 8.68
#